data_AF-A0A660M9X0-F1
#
_entry.id   AF-A0A660M9X0-F1
#
_cell.length_a   1.000
_cell.length_b   1.000
_cell.length_c   1.000
_cell.angle_alpha   90.00
_cell.angle_beta   90.00
_cell.angle_gamma   90.00
#
_symmetry.space_group_name_H-M   'P 1'
#
loop_
_entity.id
_entity.type
_entity.pdbx_description
1 polymer ?
#
loop_
_entity_poly.entity_id
_entity_poly.type
_entity_poly.pdbx_seq_one_letter_code
_entity_poly.pdbx_strand_id
1 'polypeptide(L)'
;MSRIMCRYYMLPEYGQEEAFLAEQHRQGYALKRFIVPCFYIFEPCPAAHYTYKIDFQNLTRREENAQYQQLYADYGWEYVASANGFHVFRRPSSEAEEDDIFSDNESRLAMVKRISKQRMG
;
A
#
# COMPACT_ATOMS: atom_id res chain seq x y z
N MET A 1 -16.18 -15.73 -2.48
CA MET A 1 -15.83 -15.76 -1.03
C MET A 1 -14.61 -14.89 -0.79
N SER A 2 -14.55 -14.18 0.34
CA SER A 2 -13.37 -13.38 0.73
C SER A 2 -12.17 -14.29 1.00
N ARG A 3 -10.95 -13.79 0.73
CA ARG A 3 -9.69 -14.50 0.96
C ARG A 3 -8.93 -13.81 2.10
N ILE A 4 -8.39 -14.59 3.03
CA ILE A 4 -7.57 -14.09 4.13
C ILE A 4 -6.16 -14.67 3.97
N MET A 5 -5.15 -13.83 4.02
CA MET A 5 -3.75 -14.25 3.94
C MET A 5 -2.95 -13.64 5.09
N CYS A 6 -2.03 -14.43 5.65
CA CYS A 6 -1.07 -13.98 6.64
C CYS A 6 0.32 -13.95 6.00
N ARG A 7 0.93 -12.78 5.88
CA ARG A 7 2.30 -12.57 5.41
C ARG A 7 2.96 -11.45 6.20
N TYR A 8 4.21 -11.63 6.57
CA TYR A 8 4.98 -10.64 7.32
C TYR A 8 6.08 -10.09 6.42
N TYR A 9 6.17 -8.77 6.33
CA TYR A 9 7.22 -8.05 5.61
C TYR A 9 7.95 -7.14 6.59
N MET A 10 9.27 -7.13 6.53
CA MET A 10 10.08 -6.17 7.27
C MET A 10 10.07 -4.81 6.57
N LEU A 11 10.43 -3.74 7.29
CA LEU A 11 10.46 -2.37 6.74
C LEU A 11 11.20 -2.18 5.39
N PRO A 12 12.30 -2.89 5.07
CA PRO A 12 12.94 -2.77 3.76
C PRO A 12 12.20 -3.52 2.64
N GLU A 13 11.24 -4.38 2.98
CA GLU A 13 10.57 -5.30 2.05
C GLU A 13 9.21 -4.77 1.55
N TYR A 14 8.85 -3.51 1.82
CA TYR A 14 7.57 -2.95 1.37
C TYR A 14 7.34 -3.05 -0.14
N GLY A 15 8.39 -3.00 -0.96
CA GLY A 15 8.25 -3.24 -2.40
C GLY A 15 7.77 -4.66 -2.73
N GLN A 16 8.15 -5.65 -1.92
CA GLN A 16 7.64 -7.02 -2.06
C GLN A 16 6.18 -7.12 -1.60
N GLU A 17 5.80 -6.35 -0.57
CA GLU A 17 4.43 -6.27 -0.09
C GLU A 17 3.49 -5.63 -1.14
N GLU A 18 3.90 -4.52 -1.75
CA GLU A 18 3.18 -3.87 -2.86
C GLU A 18 3.02 -4.80 -4.06
N ALA A 19 4.09 -5.49 -4.46
CA ALA A 19 4.06 -6.46 -5.56
C ALA A 19 3.14 -7.65 -5.24
N PHE A 20 3.11 -8.10 -3.99
CA PHE A 20 2.19 -9.14 -3.53
C PHE A 20 0.72 -8.69 -3.66
N LEU A 21 0.40 -7.45 -3.28
CA LEU A 21 -0.96 -6.92 -3.41
C LEU A 21 -1.39 -6.80 -4.89
N ALA A 22 -0.49 -6.32 -5.76
CA ALA A 22 -0.72 -6.26 -7.20
C ALA A 22 -0.97 -7.65 -7.79
N GLU A 23 -0.19 -8.65 -7.40
CA GLU A 23 -0.37 -10.03 -7.83
C GLU A 23 -1.72 -10.61 -7.37
N GLN A 24 -2.17 -10.32 -6.15
CA GLN A 24 -3.51 -10.74 -5.71
C GLN A 24 -4.61 -10.12 -6.57
N HIS A 25 -4.48 -8.84 -6.95
CA HIS A 25 -5.45 -8.17 -7.81
C HIS A 25 -5.48 -8.78 -9.22
N ARG A 26 -4.32 -9.11 -9.80
CA ARG A 26 -4.23 -9.85 -11.06
C ARG A 26 -4.93 -11.21 -11.00
N GLN A 27 -4.96 -11.85 -9.84
CA GLN A 27 -5.68 -13.10 -9.61
C GLN A 27 -7.19 -12.90 -9.32
N GLY A 28 -7.69 -11.67 -9.40
CA GLY A 28 -9.09 -11.34 -9.13
C GLY A 28 -9.41 -11.16 -7.64
N TYR A 29 -8.44 -10.69 -6.84
CA TYR A 29 -8.61 -10.43 -5.41
C TYR A 29 -8.09 -9.04 -5.04
N ALA A 30 -9.01 -8.09 -4.84
CA ALA A 30 -8.68 -6.75 -4.39
C ALA A 30 -8.53 -6.70 -2.86
N LEU A 31 -7.49 -6.04 -2.37
CA LEU A 31 -7.35 -5.79 -0.93
C LEU A 31 -8.53 -4.95 -0.44
N LYS A 32 -9.14 -5.39 0.67
CA LYS A 32 -10.24 -4.69 1.34
C LYS A 32 -9.85 -4.16 2.72
N ARG A 33 -9.06 -4.94 3.46
CA ARG A 33 -8.62 -4.56 4.80
C ARG A 33 -7.22 -5.07 5.08
N PHE A 34 -6.44 -4.24 5.75
CA PHE A 34 -5.12 -4.55 6.26
C PHE A 34 -5.14 -4.50 7.79
N ILE A 35 -4.61 -5.53 8.44
CA ILE A 35 -4.52 -5.62 9.90
C ILE A 35 -3.07 -5.94 10.25
N VAL A 36 -2.43 -4.96 10.89
CA VAL A 36 -1.03 -5.03 11.31
C VAL A 36 -0.85 -6.16 12.35
N PRO A 37 0.25 -6.94 12.30
CA PRO A 37 1.41 -6.77 11.41
C PRO A 37 1.39 -7.58 10.12
N CYS A 38 0.41 -8.44 9.86
CA CYS A 38 0.58 -9.44 8.80
C CYS A 38 -0.71 -9.95 8.12
N PHE A 39 -1.89 -9.43 8.44
CA PHE A 39 -3.14 -9.98 7.92
C PHE A 39 -3.74 -9.11 6.81
N TYR A 40 -4.06 -9.74 5.70
CA TYR A 40 -4.67 -9.13 4.52
C TYR A 40 -6.01 -9.82 4.23
N ILE A 41 -7.07 -9.03 4.12
CA ILE A 41 -8.41 -9.51 3.77
C ILE A 41 -8.73 -8.97 2.39
N PHE A 42 -8.98 -9.88 1.45
CA PHE A 42 -9.29 -9.59 0.06
C PHE A 42 -10.74 -9.94 -0.27
N GLU A 43 -11.30 -9.24 -1.25
CA GLU A 43 -12.59 -9.56 -1.86
C GLU A 43 -12.43 -9.91 -3.35
N PRO A 44 -13.27 -10.81 -3.89
CA PRO A 44 -13.26 -11.10 -5.31
C PRO A 44 -13.53 -9.85 -6.15
N CYS A 45 -12.73 -9.66 -7.20
CA CYS A 45 -12.89 -8.60 -8.19
C CYS A 45 -12.56 -9.15 -9.59
N PRO A 46 -12.93 -8.45 -10.67
CA PRO A 46 -12.38 -8.73 -11.98
C PRO A 46 -10.84 -8.67 -11.93
N ALA A 47 -10.18 -9.63 -12.58
CA ALA A 47 -8.73 -9.60 -12.74
C ALA A 47 -8.34 -8.35 -13.54
N ALA A 48 -7.43 -7.55 -12.99
CA ALA A 48 -6.96 -6.32 -13.59
C ALA A 48 -5.54 -5.99 -13.12
N HIS A 49 -4.83 -5.19 -13.93
CA HIS A 49 -3.50 -4.70 -13.60
C HIS A 49 -3.64 -3.43 -12.76
N TYR A 50 -3.23 -3.54 -11.50
CA TYR A 50 -3.23 -2.44 -10.55
C TYR A 50 -1.86 -2.33 -9.89
N THR A 51 -1.39 -1.10 -9.76
CA THR A 51 -0.22 -0.75 -8.96
C THR A 51 -0.70 -0.46 -7.54
N TYR A 52 -0.06 -1.07 -6.55
CA TYR A 52 -0.30 -0.78 -5.14
C TYR A 52 0.85 0.05 -4.58
N LYS A 53 0.53 0.97 -3.69
CA LYS A 53 1.52 1.74 -2.93
C LYS A 53 1.19 1.71 -1.46
N ILE A 54 2.20 1.42 -0.65
CA ILE A 54 2.13 1.52 0.80
C ILE A 54 2.89 2.78 1.17
N ASP A 55 2.25 3.72 1.87
CA ASP A 55 2.92 4.89 2.43
C ASP A 55 2.75 4.91 3.95
N PHE A 56 3.66 5.58 4.64
CA PHE A 56 3.63 5.74 6.08
C PHE A 56 3.52 7.22 6.44
N GLN A 57 2.40 7.56 7.06
CA GLN A 57 2.18 8.86 7.67
C GLN A 57 1.35 8.71 8.95
N ASN A 58 1.94 9.13 10.06
CA ASN A 58 1.28 9.08 11.36
C ASN A 58 0.34 10.29 11.53
N LEU A 59 -0.86 10.18 10.96
CA LEU A 59 -1.91 11.21 11.02
C LEU A 59 -2.90 10.89 12.14
N THR A 60 -2.99 11.76 13.14
CA THR A 60 -3.87 11.56 14.30
C THR A 60 -5.22 12.26 14.12
N ARG A 61 -5.31 13.29 13.27
CA ARG A 61 -6.55 14.02 13.02
C ARG A 61 -7.26 13.50 11.78
N ARG A 62 -8.59 13.44 11.84
CA ARG A 62 -9.43 12.99 10.72
C ARG A 62 -9.30 13.89 9.48
N GLU A 63 -9.20 15.20 9.69
CA GLU A 63 -9.07 16.18 8.60
C GLU A 63 -7.75 16.03 7.86
N GLU A 64 -6.65 15.82 8.59
CA GLU A 64 -5.34 15.56 7.99
C GLU A 64 -5.36 14.27 7.16
N ASN A 65 -6.01 13.21 7.65
CA ASN A 65 -6.19 11.97 6.90
C ASN A 65 -6.98 12.19 5.61
N ALA A 66 -8.07 12.96 5.67
CA ALA A 66 -8.89 13.25 4.49
C ALA A 66 -8.10 14.08 3.45
N GLN A 67 -7.36 15.10 3.89
CA GLN A 67 -6.50 15.90 3.02
C GLN A 67 -5.40 15.06 2.38
N TYR A 68 -4.80 14.15 3.15
CA TYR A 68 -3.77 13.26 2.66
C TYR A 68 -4.31 12.25 1.64
N GLN A 69 -5.50 11.70 1.87
CA GLN A 69 -6.19 10.86 0.88
C GLN A 69 -6.54 11.64 -0.39
N GLN A 70 -7.00 12.88 -0.25
CA GLN A 70 -7.33 13.75 -1.39
C GLN A 70 -6.09 14.05 -2.24
N LEU A 71 -4.95 14.32 -1.61
CA LEU A 71 -3.68 14.54 -2.32
C LEU A 71 -3.37 13.37 -3.25
N TYR A 72 -3.52 12.13 -2.78
CA TYR A 72 -3.32 10.93 -3.59
C TYR A 72 -4.38 10.79 -4.69
N ALA A 73 -5.65 11.07 -4.38
CA ALA A 73 -6.74 11.04 -5.34
C ALA A 73 -6.52 12.01 -6.52
N ASP A 74 -5.94 13.18 -6.27
CA ASP A 74 -5.63 14.17 -7.31
C ASP A 74 -4.59 13.64 -8.33
N TYR A 75 -3.78 12.64 -7.96
CA TYR A 75 -2.85 11.92 -8.85
C TYR A 75 -3.39 10.57 -9.36
N GLY A 76 -4.70 10.33 -9.22
CA GLY A 76 -5.37 9.12 -9.71
C GLY A 76 -5.20 7.89 -8.82
N TRP A 77 -4.78 8.06 -7.56
CA TRP A 77 -4.71 6.97 -6.59
C TRP A 77 -6.02 6.82 -5.80
N GLU A 78 -6.50 5.59 -5.70
CA GLU A 78 -7.62 5.21 -4.85
C GLU A 78 -7.11 4.78 -3.47
N TYR A 79 -7.70 5.32 -2.42
CA TYR A 79 -7.44 4.85 -1.06
C TYR A 79 -8.11 3.49 -0.80
N VAL A 80 -7.37 2.55 -0.24
CA VAL A 80 -7.83 1.17 0.02
C VAL A 80 -8.07 0.94 1.51
N ALA A 81 -7.03 1.09 2.32
CA ALA A 81 -7.08 0.80 3.76
C ALA A 81 -5.95 1.51 4.51
N SER A 82 -6.08 1.65 5.82
CA SER A 82 -4.99 2.08 6.69
C SER A 82 -5.00 1.33 8.01
N ALA A 83 -3.82 1.18 8.60
CA ALA A 83 -3.65 0.64 9.94
C ALA A 83 -2.30 1.05 10.55
N ASN A 84 -2.30 1.51 11.80
CA ASN A 84 -1.08 1.90 12.55
C ASN A 84 -0.15 2.88 11.80
N GLY A 85 -0.73 3.87 11.11
CA GLY A 85 0.01 4.88 10.33
C GLY A 85 0.41 4.43 8.92
N PHE A 86 0.19 3.18 8.55
CA PHE A 86 0.30 2.73 7.16
C PHE A 86 -0.98 3.05 6.40
N HIS A 87 -0.82 3.49 5.16
CA HIS A 87 -1.89 3.74 4.21
C HIS A 87 -1.60 2.97 2.93
N VAL A 88 -2.60 2.23 2.45
CA VAL A 88 -2.52 1.48 1.21
C VAL A 88 -3.37 2.19 0.17
N PHE A 89 -2.75 2.47 -0.97
CA PHE A 89 -3.37 3.06 -2.14
C PHE A 89 -3.24 2.13 -3.33
N ARG A 90 -4.11 2.28 -4.32
CA ARG A 90 -3.99 1.58 -5.60
C ARG A 90 -4.36 2.49 -6.77
N ARG A 91 -3.85 2.18 -7.96
CA ARG A 91 -4.33 2.78 -9.22
C ARG A 91 -4.22 1.77 -10.35
N PRO A 92 -5.00 1.90 -11.44
CA PRO A 92 -4.77 1.10 -12.64
C PRO A 92 -3.31 1.27 -13.10
N SER A 93 -2.63 0.16 -13.36
CA SER A 93 -1.26 0.21 -13.88
C SER A 93 -1.29 0.81 -15.28
N SER A 94 -0.39 1.77 -15.54
CA SER A 94 -0.07 2.18 -16.90
C SER A 94 1.02 1.24 -17.46
N GLU A 95 1.03 1.00 -18.77
CA GLU A 95 2.02 0.12 -19.42
C GLU A 95 3.49 0.56 -19.14
N ALA A 96 3.70 1.83 -18.82
CA ALA A 96 5.03 2.38 -18.50
C ALA A 96 5.51 2.10 -17.06
N GLU A 97 4.61 1.71 -16.14
CA GLU A 97 4.94 1.47 -14.73
C GLU A 97 5.34 0.02 -14.43
N GLU A 98 4.97 -0.94 -15.30
CA GLU A 98 5.33 -2.35 -15.11
C GLU A 98 6.84 -2.58 -15.25
N ASP A 99 7.55 -1.72 -15.97
CA ASP A 99 9.01 -1.75 -16.10
C ASP A 99 9.75 -1.09 -14.91
N ASP A 100 9.06 -0.33 -14.05
CA ASP A 100 9.68 0.52 -13.02
C ASP A 100 9.74 -0.14 -11.62
N ILE A 101 9.54 -1.46 -11.55
CA ILE A 101 9.58 -2.27 -10.31
C ILE A 101 10.93 -2.13 -9.54
N PHE A 102 11.96 -1.52 -10.16
CA PHE A 102 13.30 -1.31 -9.59
C PHE A 102 13.65 0.13 -9.18
N SER A 103 12.80 1.15 -9.40
CA SER A 103 13.20 2.57 -9.22
C SER A 103 13.08 3.12 -7.79
N ASP A 104 12.41 2.42 -6.87
CA ASP A 104 12.00 3.04 -5.60
C ASP A 104 13.02 2.94 -4.43
N ASN A 105 14.32 2.79 -4.68
CA ASN A 105 15.31 2.66 -3.59
C ASN A 105 15.46 3.93 -2.73
N GLU A 106 15.31 5.13 -3.32
CA GLU A 106 15.43 6.40 -2.59
C GLU A 106 14.18 6.71 -1.74
N SER A 107 12.98 6.50 -2.27
CA SER A 107 11.73 6.67 -1.50
C SER A 107 11.63 5.68 -0.33
N ARG A 108 12.11 4.43 -0.53
CA ARG A 108 12.18 3.40 0.52
C ARG A 108 13.07 3.82 1.68
N LEU A 109 14.27 4.34 1.39
CA LEU A 109 15.19 4.86 2.41
C LEU A 109 14.56 6.04 3.17
N ALA A 110 13.84 6.92 2.50
CA ALA A 110 13.13 8.01 3.15
C ALA A 110 12.01 7.51 4.09
N MET A 111 11.25 6.50 3.68
CA MET A 111 10.21 5.88 4.50
C MET A 111 10.77 5.15 5.73
N VAL A 112 11.80 4.32 5.54
CA VAL A 112 12.47 3.61 6.64
C VAL A 112 13.04 4.60 7.66
N LYS A 113 13.64 5.72 7.20
CA LYS A 113 14.12 6.79 8.08
C LYS A 113 12.98 7.43 8.90
N ARG A 114 11.82 7.70 8.28
CA ARG A 114 10.65 8.27 8.98
C ARG A 114 10.12 7.33 10.07
N ILE A 115 9.95 6.05 9.74
CA ILE A 115 9.46 5.03 10.69
C ILE A 115 10.44 4.85 11.85
N SER A 116 11.75 4.78 11.55
CA SER A 116 12.80 4.63 12.57
C SER A 116 12.84 5.82 13.52
N LYS A 117 12.69 7.05 13.01
CA LYS A 117 12.67 8.27 13.83
C LYS A 117 11.44 8.35 14.75
N GLN A 118 10.29 7.82 14.33
CA GLN A 118 9.05 7.86 15.12
C GLN A 118 8.88 6.67 16.07
N ARG A 119 9.52 5.52 15.83
CA ARG A 119 9.41 4.33 16.70
C ARG A 119 10.56 4.16 17.70
N MET A 120 11.68 4.86 17.51
CA MET A 120 12.82 4.86 18.44
C MET A 120 12.94 6.16 19.26
N GLY A 121 11.87 6.99 19.29
CA GLY A 121 11.78 8.22 20.08
C GLY A 121 10.78 8.09 21.20
#